data_AF-A0A8H9IQU1-F1
#
_entry.id   AF-A0A8H9IQU1-F1
#
_cell.length_a   1.000
_cell.length_b   1.000
_cell.length_c   1.000
_cell.angle_alpha   90.00
_cell.angle_beta   90.00
_cell.angle_gamma   90.00
#
_symmetry.space_group_name_H-M   'P 1'
#
loop_
_entity.id
_entity.type
_entity.pdbx_description
1 polymer ?
#
loop_
_entity_poly.entity_id
_entity_poly.type
_entity_poly.pdbx_seq_one_letter_code
_entity_poly.pdbx_strand_id
1 'polypeptide(L)'
;MNRDTFPTRRILLRTEMQRQAAHAMINSMPLDDSKPLEIIGREEAKARKLDQNALMWVGPLADIAQQAYHQGRTYSAEIWHELFKVMYLPEDDDPEINLLVKEGYRKWDYLPNGDRICVGSTTKLTVTGFSRYLEQVQAHGASMGVIFHANPRERMAR
;
A
#
# COMPACT_ATOMS: atom_id res chain seq x y z
N MET A 1 25.38 -31.94 6.98
CA MET A 1 24.70 -31.87 8.30
C MET A 1 23.39 -31.12 8.12
N ASN A 2 22.28 -31.62 8.68
CA ASN A 2 20.97 -30.98 8.51
C ASN A 2 20.87 -29.80 9.50
N ARG A 3 21.29 -28.60 9.07
CA ARG A 3 21.22 -27.39 9.89
C ARG A 3 19.91 -26.65 9.67
N ASP A 4 19.30 -26.21 10.76
CA ASP A 4 18.13 -25.33 10.72
C ASP A 4 18.43 -24.05 9.93
N THR A 5 17.38 -23.43 9.41
CA THR A 5 17.51 -22.19 8.65
C THR A 5 17.95 -21.06 9.56
N PHE A 6 19.10 -20.46 9.25
CA PHE A 6 19.62 -19.32 10.00
C PHE A 6 18.67 -18.12 9.85
N PRO A 7 18.24 -17.48 10.95
CA PRO A 7 17.29 -16.36 10.88
C PRO A 7 17.94 -15.13 10.24
N THR A 8 17.18 -14.38 9.44
CA THR A 8 17.67 -13.13 8.85
C THR A 8 18.05 -12.14 9.94
N ARG A 9 19.30 -11.68 9.93
CA ARG A 9 19.82 -10.63 10.82
C ARG A 9 20.14 -9.38 10.02
N ARG A 10 19.77 -8.21 10.55
CA ARG A 10 20.06 -6.91 9.97
C ARG A 10 20.65 -6.00 11.04
N ILE A 11 21.83 -5.45 10.78
CA ILE A 11 22.51 -4.46 11.63
C ILE A 11 22.74 -3.20 10.81
N LEU A 12 22.39 -2.04 11.36
CA LEU A 12 22.68 -0.74 10.75
C LEU A 12 24.01 -0.22 11.28
N LEU A 13 24.95 0.05 10.38
CA LEU A 13 26.26 0.58 10.73
C LEU A 13 26.20 2.11 10.86
N ARG A 14 25.82 2.60 12.03
CA ARG A 14 25.80 4.05 12.35
C ARG A 14 26.90 4.45 13.32
N THR A 15 27.36 3.51 14.13
CA THR A 15 28.32 3.72 15.21
C THR A 15 29.34 2.58 15.26
N GLU A 16 30.47 2.83 15.91
CA GLU A 16 31.53 1.82 16.07
C GLU A 16 31.05 0.59 16.85
N MET A 17 30.21 0.78 17.87
CA MET A 17 29.63 -0.32 18.64
C MET A 17 28.80 -1.27 17.76
N GLN A 18 28.06 -0.73 16.78
CA GLN A 18 27.30 -1.55 15.83
C GLN A 18 28.20 -2.29 14.85
N ARG A 19 29.34 -1.69 14.46
CA ARG A 19 30.35 -2.36 13.65
C ARG A 19 30.97 -3.53 14.42
N GLN A 20 31.31 -3.34 15.69
CA GLN A 20 31.80 -4.41 16.56
C GLN A 20 30.77 -5.54 16.73
N ALA A 21 29.50 -5.20 16.91
CA ALA A 21 28.42 -6.19 16.96
C ALA A 21 28.29 -6.99 15.64
N ALA A 22 28.46 -6.33 14.48
CA ALA A 22 28.46 -7.01 13.19
C ALA A 22 29.65 -7.97 13.04
N HIS A 23 30.86 -7.58 13.50
CA HIS A 23 32.02 -8.47 13.53
C HIS A 23 31.78 -9.71 14.40
N ALA A 24 31.29 -9.52 15.63
CA ALA A 24 30.97 -10.63 16.52
C ALA A 24 29.91 -11.57 15.91
N MET A 25 28.90 -11.00 15.26
CA MET A 25 27.85 -11.77 14.57
C MET A 25 28.44 -12.62 13.44
N ILE A 26 29.25 -12.02 12.55
CA ILE A 26 29.88 -12.73 11.43
C ILE A 26 30.75 -13.87 11.94
N ASN A 27 31.53 -13.66 13.00
CA ASN A 27 32.38 -14.69 13.59
C ASN A 27 31.58 -15.86 14.18
N SER A 28 30.32 -15.65 14.55
CA SER A 28 29.42 -16.69 15.09
C SER A 28 28.62 -17.44 14.00
N MET A 29 28.67 -16.98 12.74
CA MET A 29 27.88 -17.57 11.66
C MET A 29 28.46 -18.92 11.21
N PRO A 30 27.62 -19.94 10.96
CA PRO A 30 28.08 -21.25 10.51
C PRO A 30 28.58 -21.20 9.05
N LEU A 31 29.77 -21.77 8.83
CA LEU A 31 30.33 -22.02 7.50
C LEU A 31 29.81 -23.36 6.96
N ASP A 32 29.25 -23.35 5.75
CA ASP A 32 28.65 -24.54 5.12
C ASP A 32 28.60 -24.37 3.60
N ASP A 33 29.31 -25.21 2.86
CA ASP A 33 29.37 -25.15 1.39
C ASP A 33 28.06 -25.54 0.70
N SER A 34 27.26 -26.40 1.34
CA SER A 34 25.98 -26.89 0.79
C SER A 34 24.83 -25.91 1.01
N LYS A 35 24.95 -25.06 2.03
CA LYS A 35 23.97 -24.04 2.41
C LYS A 35 24.74 -22.81 2.89
N PRO A 36 25.43 -22.04 2.04
CA PRO A 36 26.21 -20.89 2.50
C PRO A 36 25.31 -19.78 3.03
N LEU A 37 25.86 -18.94 3.92
CA LEU A 37 25.22 -17.69 4.33
C LEU A 37 25.78 -16.55 3.47
N GLU A 38 24.89 -15.72 2.94
CA GLU A 38 25.24 -14.55 2.15
C GLU A 38 25.30 -13.30 3.04
N ILE A 39 26.33 -12.46 2.83
CA ILE A 39 26.47 -11.15 3.48
C ILE A 39 26.34 -10.07 2.41
N ILE A 40 25.33 -9.21 2.53
CA ILE A 40 25.07 -8.12 1.58
C ILE A 40 25.30 -6.78 2.28
N GLY A 41 26.25 -6.00 1.77
CA GLY A 41 26.43 -4.59 2.10
C GLY A 41 25.63 -3.70 1.15
N ARG A 42 24.72 -2.88 1.70
CA ARG A 42 23.98 -1.87 0.94
C ARG A 42 23.65 -0.69 1.85
N GLU A 43 23.38 0.48 1.26
CA GLU A 43 22.76 1.57 2.00
C GLU A 43 21.43 1.12 2.63
N GLU A 44 21.03 1.78 3.72
CA GLU A 44 19.72 1.51 4.33
C GLU A 44 18.61 1.78 3.32
N ALA A 45 18.07 0.71 2.75
CA ALA A 45 16.74 0.74 2.17
C ALA A 45 15.77 0.97 3.33
N LYS A 46 15.31 2.21 3.50
CA LYS A 46 14.19 2.52 4.39
C LYS A 46 13.07 1.56 4.01
N ALA A 47 12.56 0.80 4.99
CA ALA A 47 11.33 0.06 4.77
C ALA A 47 10.33 1.09 4.24
N ARG A 48 9.81 0.87 3.03
CA ARG A 48 8.74 1.74 2.51
C ARG A 48 7.69 1.70 3.61
N LYS A 49 7.34 2.87 4.18
CA LYS A 49 6.05 2.96 4.89
C LYS A 49 5.07 2.31 3.93
N LEU A 50 4.33 1.30 4.42
CA LEU A 50 3.25 0.70 3.63
C LEU A 50 2.51 1.87 3.02
N ASP A 51 2.55 1.96 1.69
CA ASP A 51 1.98 3.08 0.99
C ASP A 51 0.52 3.17 1.44
N GLN A 52 0.02 4.37 1.68
CA GLN A 52 -1.38 4.54 2.10
C GLN A 52 -2.32 3.90 1.08
N ASN A 53 -1.90 3.86 -0.19
CA ASN A 53 -2.54 3.09 -1.24
C ASN A 53 -2.62 1.58 -0.91
N ALA A 54 -1.52 0.96 -0.48
CA ALA A 54 -1.51 -0.46 -0.09
C ALA A 54 -2.39 -0.72 1.14
N LEU A 55 -2.46 0.22 2.09
CA LEU A 55 -3.34 0.10 3.27
C LEU A 55 -4.83 0.19 2.90
N MET A 56 -5.19 1.02 1.91
CA MET A 56 -6.56 1.10 1.39
C MET A 56 -7.05 -0.26 0.86
N TRP A 57 -6.20 -0.97 0.13
CA TRP A 57 -6.54 -2.29 -0.45
C TRP A 57 -6.78 -3.37 0.60
N VAL A 58 -6.03 -3.37 1.70
CA VAL A 58 -6.15 -4.40 2.75
C VAL A 58 -7.09 -3.98 3.90
N GLY A 59 -7.55 -2.73 3.90
CA GLY A 59 -8.52 -2.20 4.85
C GLY A 59 -9.83 -1.83 4.15
N PRO A 60 -10.14 -0.54 3.94
CA PRO A 60 -11.46 -0.09 3.50
C PRO A 60 -12.03 -0.79 2.28
N LEU A 61 -11.26 -0.96 1.20
CA LEU A 61 -11.79 -1.59 -0.02
C LEU A 61 -12.15 -3.05 0.20
N ALA A 62 -11.33 -3.77 0.98
CA ALA A 62 -11.55 -5.18 1.20
C ALA A 62 -12.61 -5.44 2.29
N ASP A 63 -12.85 -4.49 3.20
CA ASP A 63 -14.01 -4.52 4.11
C ASP A 63 -15.31 -4.29 3.32
N ILE A 64 -15.30 -3.31 2.40
CA ILE A 64 -16.43 -3.03 1.51
C ILE A 64 -16.70 -4.24 0.60
N ALA A 65 -15.69 -4.81 -0.03
CA ALA A 65 -15.86 -5.97 -0.92
C ALA A 65 -16.50 -7.18 -0.22
N GLN A 66 -16.20 -7.38 1.07
CA GLN A 66 -16.72 -8.50 1.85
C GLN A 66 -18.15 -8.23 2.36
N GLN A 67 -18.48 -6.99 2.72
CA GLN A 67 -19.70 -6.66 3.46
C GLN A 67 -20.77 -5.97 2.60
N ALA A 68 -20.38 -5.18 1.61
CA ALA A 68 -21.31 -4.40 0.81
C ALA A 68 -22.03 -5.27 -0.23
N TYR A 69 -23.35 -5.41 -0.03
CA TYR A 69 -24.24 -6.10 -0.95
C TYR A 69 -25.04 -5.08 -1.76
N HIS A 70 -24.82 -5.04 -3.07
CA HIS A 70 -25.45 -4.08 -3.97
C HIS A 70 -26.02 -4.80 -5.19
N GLN A 71 -27.27 -4.47 -5.56
CA GLN A 71 -27.97 -5.07 -6.72
C GLN A 71 -27.93 -6.61 -6.76
N GLY A 72 -28.07 -7.27 -5.60
CA GLY A 72 -28.16 -8.74 -5.56
C GLY A 72 -26.82 -9.48 -5.56
N ARG A 73 -25.69 -8.79 -5.39
CA ARG A 73 -24.36 -9.42 -5.26
C ARG A 73 -23.37 -8.57 -4.47
N THR A 74 -22.26 -9.18 -4.10
CA THR A 74 -21.05 -8.44 -3.72
C THR A 74 -20.19 -8.18 -4.96
N TYR A 75 -19.26 -7.25 -4.84
CA TYR A 75 -18.28 -6.91 -5.88
C TYR A 75 -16.88 -6.96 -5.29
N SER A 76 -15.88 -7.24 -6.13
CA SER A 76 -14.49 -7.29 -5.69
C SER A 76 -13.98 -5.89 -5.33
N ALA A 77 -12.88 -5.84 -4.59
CA ALA A 77 -12.23 -4.58 -4.20
C ALA A 77 -11.85 -3.74 -5.42
N GLU A 78 -11.43 -4.38 -6.52
CA GLU A 78 -11.05 -3.74 -7.78
C GLU A 78 -12.24 -3.04 -8.45
N ILE A 79 -13.40 -3.70 -8.50
CA ILE A 79 -14.61 -3.12 -9.09
C ILE A 79 -15.10 -1.94 -8.26
N TRP A 80 -15.11 -2.09 -6.93
CA TRP A 80 -15.41 -0.97 -6.04
C TRP A 80 -14.43 0.19 -6.22
N HIS A 81 -13.14 -0.11 -6.37
CA HIS A 81 -12.12 0.90 -6.59
C HIS A 81 -12.34 1.68 -7.89
N GLU A 82 -12.66 1.01 -8.99
CA GLU A 82 -12.97 1.68 -10.26
C GLU A 82 -14.20 2.60 -10.16
N LEU A 83 -15.25 2.15 -9.47
CA LEU A 83 -16.40 3.00 -9.18
C LEU A 83 -16.01 4.21 -8.32
N PHE A 84 -15.25 3.99 -7.24
CA PHE A 84 -14.83 5.08 -6.35
C PHE A 84 -13.89 6.06 -7.04
N LYS A 85 -13.08 5.63 -8.01
CA LYS A 85 -12.27 6.54 -8.81
C LYS A 85 -13.14 7.52 -9.59
N VAL A 86 -14.18 7.02 -10.24
CA VAL A 86 -15.16 7.84 -10.94
C VAL A 86 -15.85 8.82 -9.99
N MET A 87 -16.26 8.37 -8.81
CA MET A 87 -17.02 9.22 -7.88
C MET A 87 -16.18 10.23 -7.10
N TYR A 88 -14.97 9.86 -6.68
CA TYR A 88 -14.27 10.55 -5.57
C TYR A 88 -12.87 11.04 -5.91
N LEU A 89 -12.29 10.66 -7.06
CA LEU A 89 -11.07 11.34 -7.48
C LEU A 89 -11.36 12.81 -7.79
N PRO A 90 -10.43 13.74 -7.49
CA PRO A 90 -10.58 15.16 -7.80
C PRO A 90 -10.89 15.39 -9.27
N GLU A 91 -11.87 16.24 -9.56
CA GLU A 91 -12.13 16.69 -10.93
C GLU A 91 -11.04 17.67 -11.38
N ASP A 92 -10.81 17.75 -12.69
CA ASP A 92 -9.75 18.59 -13.24
C ASP A 92 -10.01 20.10 -13.00
N ASP A 93 -11.26 20.49 -12.68
CA ASP A 93 -11.71 21.84 -12.33
C ASP A 93 -11.91 22.08 -10.82
N ASP A 94 -11.51 21.14 -9.95
CA ASP A 94 -11.59 21.32 -8.49
C ASP A 94 -10.77 22.56 -8.07
N PRO A 95 -11.35 23.52 -7.32
CA PRO A 95 -10.66 24.75 -6.93
C PRO A 95 -9.39 24.49 -6.10
N GLU A 96 -9.30 23.35 -5.44
CA GLU A 96 -8.15 22.92 -4.62
C GLU A 96 -7.25 21.92 -5.35
N ILE A 97 -7.42 21.71 -6.67
CA ILE A 97 -6.74 20.65 -7.43
C ILE A 97 -5.22 20.61 -7.18
N ASN A 98 -4.57 21.78 -7.13
CA ASN A 98 -3.13 21.93 -6.89
C ASN A 98 -2.65 21.38 -5.53
N LEU A 99 -3.54 21.27 -4.55
CA LEU A 99 -3.26 20.68 -3.24
C LEU A 99 -3.53 19.18 -3.20
N LEU A 100 -4.39 18.68 -4.08
CA LEU A 100 -4.93 17.32 -4.05
C LEU A 100 -4.15 16.36 -4.95
N VAL A 101 -3.54 16.85 -6.02
CA VAL A 101 -2.92 16.01 -7.05
C VAL A 101 -1.48 16.42 -7.37
N LYS A 102 -0.72 15.47 -7.88
CA LYS A 102 0.65 15.67 -8.40
C LYS A 102 0.60 16.12 -9.85
N GLU A 103 1.72 16.66 -10.34
CA GLU A 103 1.87 17.02 -11.75
C GLU A 103 1.56 15.86 -12.71
N GLY A 104 0.88 16.19 -13.80
CA GLY A 104 0.42 15.22 -14.81
C GLY A 104 -0.75 14.35 -14.36
N TYR A 105 -1.47 14.75 -13.30
CA TYR A 105 -2.76 14.16 -12.97
C TYR A 105 -3.80 14.52 -14.03
N ARG A 106 -4.66 13.56 -14.34
CA ARG A 106 -5.83 13.73 -15.21
C ARG A 106 -6.84 12.67 -14.82
N LYS A 107 -8.07 13.06 -14.49
CA LYS A 107 -9.11 12.10 -14.14
C LYS A 107 -9.68 11.41 -15.38
N TRP A 108 -9.91 12.17 -16.44
CA TRP A 108 -10.66 11.72 -17.61
C TRP A 108 -9.82 11.71 -18.89
N ASP A 109 -10.03 10.71 -19.73
CA ASP A 109 -9.50 10.67 -21.09
C ASP A 109 -10.58 10.17 -22.06
N TYR A 110 -10.30 10.27 -23.36
CA TYR A 110 -11.20 9.83 -24.41
C TYR A 110 -10.56 8.70 -25.22
N LEU A 111 -11.31 7.62 -25.40
CA LEU A 111 -10.94 6.55 -26.32
C LEU A 111 -11.03 7.03 -27.78
N PRO A 112 -10.36 6.35 -28.73
CA PRO A 112 -10.43 6.71 -30.15
C PRO A 112 -11.84 6.71 -30.75
N ASN A 113 -12.78 5.99 -30.14
CA ASN A 113 -14.20 5.96 -30.52
C ASN A 113 -15.02 7.12 -29.93
N GLY A 114 -14.41 8.00 -29.12
CA GLY A 114 -15.04 9.14 -28.47
C GLY A 114 -15.56 8.88 -27.05
N ASP A 115 -15.48 7.65 -26.55
CA ASP A 115 -15.98 7.32 -25.21
C ASP A 115 -15.08 7.92 -24.13
N ARG A 116 -15.70 8.61 -23.15
CA ARG A 116 -15.01 9.16 -21.99
C ARG A 116 -14.76 8.07 -20.95
N ILE A 117 -13.51 7.92 -20.51
CA ILE A 117 -13.10 6.93 -19.51
C ILE A 117 -12.34 7.58 -18.36
N CYS A 118 -12.48 7.01 -17.15
CA CYS A 118 -11.73 7.45 -15.99
C CYS A 118 -10.34 6.80 -15.99
N VAL A 119 -9.31 7.57 -16.28
CA VAL A 119 -7.89 7.15 -16.24
C VAL A 119 -7.16 7.60 -14.98
N GLY A 120 -7.82 8.39 -14.12
CA GLY A 120 -7.24 8.91 -12.89
C GLY A 120 -6.67 7.81 -11.99
N SER A 121 -5.58 8.11 -11.29
CA SER A 121 -4.90 7.14 -10.41
C SER A 121 -4.70 7.72 -9.03
N THR A 122 -5.01 6.94 -7.98
CA THR A 122 -4.72 7.31 -6.60
C THR A 122 -3.23 7.52 -6.34
N THR A 123 -2.35 6.91 -7.13
CA THR A 123 -0.89 7.11 -7.04
C THR A 123 -0.47 8.55 -7.39
N LYS A 124 -1.31 9.26 -8.15
CA LYS A 124 -1.12 10.65 -8.56
C LYS A 124 -1.75 11.64 -7.57
N LEU A 125 -2.34 11.18 -6.46
CA LEU A 125 -2.80 12.06 -5.39
C LEU A 125 -1.62 12.48 -4.49
N THR A 126 -1.73 13.68 -3.93
CA THR A 126 -0.93 14.10 -2.77
C THR A 126 -1.41 13.36 -1.52
N VAL A 127 -0.71 13.55 -0.39
CA VAL A 127 -1.16 13.00 0.90
C VAL A 127 -2.55 13.55 1.25
N THR A 128 -2.76 14.86 1.08
CA THR A 128 -4.05 15.52 1.34
C THR A 128 -5.15 14.99 0.44
N GLY A 129 -4.89 14.88 -0.87
CA GLY A 129 -5.88 14.34 -1.82
C GLY A 129 -6.23 12.89 -1.54
N PHE A 130 -5.23 12.07 -1.19
CA PHE A 130 -5.48 10.67 -0.83
C PHE A 130 -6.27 10.54 0.48
N SER A 131 -6.01 11.37 1.49
CA SER A 131 -6.80 11.40 2.72
C SER A 131 -8.27 11.76 2.45
N ARG A 132 -8.53 12.81 1.65
CA ARG A 132 -9.90 13.20 1.26
C ARG A 132 -10.61 12.07 0.50
N TYR A 133 -9.92 11.45 -0.45
CA TYR A 133 -10.45 10.30 -1.20
C TYR A 133 -10.82 9.13 -0.28
N LEU A 134 -9.94 8.78 0.65
CA LEU A 134 -10.17 7.64 1.55
C LEU A 134 -11.32 7.89 2.52
N GLU A 135 -11.46 9.11 3.03
CA GLU A 135 -12.58 9.54 3.87
C GLU A 135 -13.92 9.38 3.13
N GLN A 136 -13.99 9.78 1.87
CA GLN A 136 -15.19 9.61 1.04
C GLN A 136 -15.52 8.13 0.76
N VAL A 137 -14.51 7.30 0.50
CA VAL A 137 -14.68 5.84 0.35
C VAL A 137 -15.23 5.22 1.62
N GLN A 138 -14.69 5.60 2.78
CA GLN A 138 -15.15 5.11 4.08
C GLN A 138 -16.57 5.59 4.39
N ALA A 139 -16.89 6.86 4.13
CA ALA A 139 -18.24 7.38 4.30
C ALA A 139 -19.25 6.62 3.41
N HIS A 140 -18.87 6.32 2.16
CA HIS A 140 -19.71 5.53 1.26
C HIS A 140 -19.93 4.10 1.77
N GLY A 141 -18.87 3.41 2.19
CA GLY A 141 -19.00 2.07 2.78
C GLY A 141 -19.85 2.07 4.05
N ALA A 142 -19.67 3.07 4.92
CA ALA A 142 -20.47 3.22 6.14
C ALA A 142 -21.96 3.43 5.81
N SER A 143 -22.27 4.19 4.74
CA SER A 143 -23.65 4.35 4.27
C SER A 143 -24.31 3.05 3.79
N MET A 144 -23.50 2.05 3.39
CA MET A 144 -23.93 0.70 3.04
C MET A 144 -23.91 -0.27 4.24
N GLY A 145 -23.64 0.21 5.46
CA GLY A 145 -23.57 -0.61 6.66
C GLY A 145 -22.26 -1.39 6.84
N VAL A 146 -21.21 -1.05 6.09
CA VAL A 146 -19.89 -1.68 6.25
C VAL A 146 -19.26 -1.23 7.58
N ILE A 147 -18.81 -2.19 8.37
CA ILE A 147 -18.04 -1.94 9.59
C ILE A 147 -16.55 -2.04 9.25
N PHE A 148 -15.84 -0.93 9.40
CA PHE A 148 -14.40 -0.86 9.14
C PHE A 148 -13.57 -1.28 10.36
N HIS A 149 -12.52 -2.06 10.12
CA HIS A 149 -11.57 -2.40 11.17
C HIS A 149 -10.67 -1.20 11.51
N ALA A 150 -10.38 -1.01 12.80
CA ALA A 150 -9.56 0.12 13.28
C ALA A 150 -8.10 0.07 12.75
N ASN A 151 -7.60 -1.11 12.39
CA ASN A 151 -6.27 -1.27 11.83
C ASN A 151 -6.26 -2.29 10.68
N PRO A 152 -5.95 -1.88 9.43
CA PRO A 152 -5.86 -2.78 8.28
C PRO A 152 -4.86 -3.95 8.47
N ARG A 153 -3.89 -3.81 9.37
CA ARG A 153 -2.92 -4.88 9.69
C ARG A 153 -3.48 -5.98 10.57
N GLU A 154 -4.57 -5.75 11.30
CA GLU A 154 -5.23 -6.78 12.11
C GLU A 154 -5.85 -7.88 11.24
N ARG A 155 -6.23 -7.55 10.00
CA ARG A 155 -6.73 -8.50 9.01
C ARG A 155 -5.65 -9.43 8.46
N MET A 156 -4.39 -9.00 8.42
CA MET A 156 -3.26 -9.84 7.99
C MET A 156 -2.84 -10.87 9.06
N ALA A 157 -3.34 -10.73 10.30
CA ALA A 157 -3.02 -11.60 11.42
C ALA A 157 -4.06 -12.72 11.65
N ARG A 158 -5.10 -12.79 10.81
CA ARG A 158 -6.10 -13.87 10.79
C ARG A 158 -5.92 -14.73 9.56
#